data_AF-A0A379ZJM3-F1
#
_entry.id   AF-A0A379ZJM3-F1
#
_cell.length_a   1.000
_cell.length_b   1.000
_cell.length_c   1.000
_cell.angle_alpha   90.00
_cell.angle_beta   90.00
_cell.angle_gamma   90.00
#
_symmetry.space_group_name_H-M   'P 1'
#
loop_
_entity.id
_entity.type
_entity.pdbx_description
1 polymer ?
#
loop_
_entity_poly.entity_id
_entity_poly.type
_entity_poly.pdbx_seq_one_letter_code
_entity_poly.pdbx_strand_id
1 'polypeptide(L)' 'MQPQDAQILREGCTDYIGFSYYMSNALQANAVEGSDGMFGFPGNVPNPYVKASDWGWQIDPVGLRYSLNVVV' A
#
# COMPACT_ATOMS: atom_id res chain seq x y z
N MET A 1 -9.25 -23.05 8.11
CA MET A 1 -10.35 -22.69 7.21
C MET A 1 -11.48 -23.64 7.50
N GLN A 2 -12.60 -23.13 8.00
CA GLN A 2 -13.80 -23.92 8.25
C GLN A 2 -14.43 -24.35 6.90
N PRO A 3 -15.23 -25.43 6.87
CA PRO A 3 -15.76 -25.97 5.61
C PRO A 3 -16.52 -24.97 4.74
N GLN A 4 -17.12 -23.92 5.32
CA GLN A 4 -17.93 -22.92 4.61
C GLN A 4 -17.21 -21.61 4.27
N ASP A 5 -15.98 -21.37 4.78
CA ASP A 5 -15.31 -20.07 4.63
C ASP A 5 -15.19 -19.64 3.17
N ALA A 6 -14.80 -20.56 2.28
CA ALA A 6 -14.60 -20.27 0.87
C ALA A 6 -15.91 -19.89 0.15
N GLN A 7 -17.04 -20.48 0.56
CA GLN A 7 -18.34 -20.16 0.00
C GLN A 7 -18.81 -18.78 0.49
N ILE A 8 -18.70 -18.53 1.80
CA ILE A 8 -19.07 -17.25 2.42
C ILE A 8 -18.31 -16.08 1.77
N LEU A 9 -16.99 -16.22 1.56
CA LEU A 9 -16.18 -15.17 0.91
C LEU A 9 -16.55 -14.95 -0.56
N ARG A 10 -16.95 -16.02 -1.28
CA ARG A 10 -17.39 -15.91 -2.68
C ARG A 10 -18.74 -15.21 -2.81
N GLU A 11 -19.64 -15.44 -1.87
CA GLU A 11 -20.99 -14.88 -1.88
C GLU A 11 -21.06 -13.47 -1.28
N GLY A 12 -20.15 -13.13 -0.36
CA GLY A 12 -20.09 -11.84 0.34
C GLY A 12 -19.33 -10.72 -0.38
N CYS A 13 -19.48 -10.58 -1.69
CA CYS A 13 -18.82 -9.52 -2.47
C CYS A 13 -19.45 -8.13 -2.26
N THR A 14 -18.64 -7.07 -2.36
CA THR A 14 -19.08 -5.67 -2.27
C THR A 14 -19.28 -5.03 -3.65
N ASP A 15 -20.14 -4.02 -3.74
CA ASP A 15 -20.39 -3.28 -5.00
C ASP A 15 -19.26 -2.31 -5.37
N TYR A 16 -18.42 -1.95 -4.39
CA TYR A 16 -17.28 -1.08 -4.57
C TYR A 16 -16.13 -1.47 -3.64
N ILE A 17 -14.92 -1.04 -4.00
CA ILE A 17 -13.73 -1.19 -3.17
C ILE A 17 -13.41 0.19 -2.58
N GLY A 18 -13.65 0.33 -1.28
CA GLY A 18 -13.18 1.48 -0.52
C GLY A 18 -11.76 1.23 0.00
N PHE A 19 -10.86 2.18 -0.24
CA PHE A 19 -9.51 2.13 0.33
C PHE A 19 -9.03 3.52 0.76
N SER A 20 -8.21 3.53 1.80
CA SER A 20 -7.55 4.74 2.29
C SER A 20 -6.19 4.89 1.62
N TYR A 21 -5.97 5.99 0.89
CA TYR A 21 -4.69 6.30 0.28
C TYR A 21 -4.09 7.55 0.92
N TYR A 22 -2.83 7.44 1.35
CA TYR A 22 -2.05 8.56 1.87
C TYR A 22 -0.79 8.78 1.04
N MET A 23 -0.07 7.70 0.73
CA MET A 23 1.22 7.77 0.04
C MET A 23 1.57 6.46 -0.65
N SER A 24 2.54 6.50 -1.56
CA SER A 24 3.20 5.31 -2.10
C SER A 24 4.49 4.97 -1.32
N ASN A 25 4.91 3.70 -1.42
CA ASN A 25 6.16 3.22 -0.85
C ASN A 25 7.13 2.83 -1.96
N ALA A 26 8.39 3.27 -1.86
CA ALA A 26 9.48 2.74 -2.67
C ALA A 26 10.22 1.67 -1.86
N LEU A 27 10.51 0.53 -2.49
CA LEU A 27 11.14 -0.62 -1.84
C LEU A 27 12.46 -0.94 -2.54
N GLN A 28 13.48 -1.27 -1.76
CA GLN A 28 14.78 -1.70 -2.25
C GLN A 28 15.16 -3.03 -1.61
N ALA A 29 15.45 -4.04 -2.44
CA ALA A 29 15.65 -5.42 -1.98
C ALA A 29 16.85 -5.58 -1.01
N ASN A 30 17.90 -4.78 -1.16
CA ASN A 30 19.08 -4.81 -0.29
C ASN A 30 18.97 -3.87 0.93
N ALA A 31 17.82 -3.23 1.15
CA ALA A 31 17.56 -2.38 2.32
C ALA A 31 16.67 -3.09 3.38
N VAL A 32 16.38 -4.38 3.19
CA VAL A 32 15.50 -5.16 4.07
C VAL A 32 16.12 -5.35 5.45
N GLU A 33 17.41 -5.67 5.50
CA GLU A 33 18.15 -5.77 6.76
C GLU A 33 18.38 -4.37 7.34
N GLY A 34 17.81 -4.11 8.51
CA GLY A 34 17.91 -2.81 9.19
C GLY A 34 16.79 -1.82 8.88
N SER A 35 15.84 -2.14 8.01
CA SER A 35 14.61 -1.36 7.92
C SER A 35 13.80 -1.54 9.20
N ASP A 36 13.46 -0.43 9.85
CA ASP A 36 12.62 -0.39 11.06
C ASP A 36 11.14 -0.67 10.76
N GLY A 37 10.79 -0.84 9.49
CA GLY A 37 9.42 -1.03 9.05
C GLY A 37 8.53 0.17 9.39
N MET A 38 9.09 1.38 9.52
CA MET A 38 8.36 2.60 9.92
C MET A 38 7.16 2.94 9.01
N PHE A 39 7.04 2.26 7.86
CA PHE A 39 5.90 2.33 6.94
C PHE A 39 5.28 0.96 6.60
N GLY A 40 5.50 -0.06 7.45
CA GLY A 40 4.86 -1.37 7.38
C GLY A 40 5.45 -2.37 6.38
N PHE A 41 6.52 -2.01 5.65
CA PHE A 41 7.14 -2.87 4.64
C PHE A 41 8.67 -2.95 4.81
N PRO A 42 9.25 -4.16 4.87
CA PRO A 42 10.69 -4.33 4.88
C PRO A 42 11.33 -3.76 3.61
N GLY A 43 12.46 -3.06 3.76
CA GLY A 43 13.18 -2.45 2.64
C GLY A 43 12.57 -1.15 2.12
N ASN A 44 11.70 -0.49 2.89
CA ASN A 44 11.21 0.85 2.58
C ASN A 44 12.36 1.86 2.51
N VAL A 45 12.39 2.63 1.42
CA VAL A 45 13.36 3.71 1.21
C VAL A 45 12.64 4.99 0.77
N PRO A 46 13.16 6.18 1.13
CA PRO A 46 12.61 7.44 0.64
C PRO A 46 12.63 7.51 -0.89
N ASN A 47 11.53 7.92 -1.49
CA ASN A 47 11.46 8.14 -2.93
C ASN A 47 12.02 9.54 -3.28
N PRO A 48 13.15 9.67 -3.99
CA PRO A 48 13.77 10.97 -4.26
C PRO A 48 12.99 11.82 -5.27
N TYR A 49 11.96 11.26 -5.92
CA TYR A 49 11.18 11.91 -6.97
C TYR A 49 9.90 12.58 -6.47
N VAL A 50 9.55 12.42 -5.20
CA VAL A 50 8.37 13.03 -4.60
C VAL A 50 8.75 13.76 -3.31
N LYS A 51 7.93 14.73 -2.92
CA LYS A 51 8.16 15.50 -1.69
C LYS A 51 7.72 14.69 -0.48
N ALA A 52 8.26 15.01 0.70
CA ALA A 52 7.78 14.50 1.97
C ALA A 52 7.10 15.62 2.78
N SER A 53 6.14 15.23 3.62
CA SER A 53 5.58 16.11 4.65
C SER A 53 6.56 16.32 5.81
N ASP A 54 6.22 17.21 6.74
CA ASP A 54 7.01 17.45 7.96
C ASP A 54 7.13 16.20 8.85
N TRP A 55 6.24 15.23 8.67
CA TRP A 55 6.27 13.93 9.36
C TRP A 55 6.98 12.84 8.54
N GLY A 56 7.62 13.19 7.43
CA GLY A 56 8.36 12.26 6.57
C GLY A 56 7.49 11.40 5.65
N TRP A 57 6.18 11.69 5.54
CA TRP A 57 5.28 10.94 4.65
C TRP A 57 5.41 11.43 3.22
N GLN A 58 5.54 10.50 2.28
CA GLN A 58 5.65 10.83 0.86
C GLN A 58 4.35 11.46 0.34
N ILE A 59 4.44 12.53 -0.43
CA ILE A 59 3.30 13.22 -1.03
C ILE A 59 3.25 12.84 -2.50
N ASP A 60 2.42 11.83 -2.81
CA ASP A 60 2.35 11.24 -4.16
C ASP A 60 0.90 11.22 -4.70
N PRO A 61 0.45 12.29 -5.37
CA PRO A 61 -0.88 12.31 -5.98
C PRO A 61 -0.99 11.42 -7.23
N VAL A 62 0.13 11.09 -7.88
CA VAL A 62 0.13 10.23 -9.08
C VAL A 62 -0.03 8.76 -8.68
N GLY A 63 0.55 8.37 -7.55
CA GLY A 63 0.34 7.05 -6.96
C GLY A 63 -1.13 6.75 -6.68
N LEU A 64 -1.93 7.72 -6.21
CA LEU A 64 -3.38 7.54 -6.06
C LEU A 64 -4.05 7.19 -7.40
N ARG A 65 -3.70 7.91 -8.46
CA ARG A 65 -4.21 7.63 -9.81
C ARG A 65 -3.83 6.21 -10.27
N TYR A 66 -2.60 5.78 -10.00
CA TYR A 66 -2.18 4.40 -10.32
C TYR A 66 -2.98 3.37 -9.54
N SER A 67 -3.18 3.56 -8.23
CA SER A 67 -4.01 2.67 -7.41
C SER A 67 -5.43 2.57 -7.94
N LEU A 68 -6.04 3.70 -8.30
CA LEU A 68 -7.39 3.70 -8.88
C LEU A 68 -7.46 2.98 -10.22
N ASN A 69 -6.48 3.13 -11.12
CA ASN A 69 -6.47 2.43 -12.41
C ASN A 69 -6.20 0.92 -12.32
N VAL A 70 -5.60 0.46 -11.21
CA VAL A 70 -5.25 -0.96 -11.02
C VAL A 70 -6.35 -1.71 -10.28
N VAL A 71 -6.99 -1.05 -9.31
CA VAL A 71 -7.96 -1.67 -8.39
C VAL A 71 -9.40 -1.48 -8.87
N VAL A 72 -9.65 -0.53 -9.78
CA VAL A 72 -10.96 -0.23 -10.38
C VAL A 72 -10.87 -0.37 -11.90
#